data_AF-A0A3B5B6N2-F1
#
_entry.id   AF-A0A3B5B6N2-F1
#
_cell.length_a   1.000
_cell.length_b   1.000
_cell.length_c   1.000
_cell.angle_alpha   90.00
_cell.angle_beta   90.00
_cell.angle_gamma   90.00
#
_symmetry.space_group_name_H-M   'P 1'
#
loop_
_entity.id
_entity.type
_entity.pdbx_description
1 polymer ?
#
loop_
_entity_poly.entity_id
_entity_poly.type
_entity_poly.pdbx_seq_one_letter_code
_entity_poly.pdbx_strand_id
1 'polypeptide(L)'
;PPARPTAHNLAAICHQGQGRPRYPDSFFPPNGFSHFRRRGKAINRLESWYSMCCSGRVAQQSSQILCCTQQAWKQALSQFCVDEYSIMTAPFVCCEASGDARWKCFNDGPTNPKYNPIPGYTAPPMNWELGFTFNPRAC
;
A
#
# COMPACT_ATOMS: atom_id res chain seq x y z
N PRO A 1 1.53 0.26 9.85
CA PRO A 1 1.56 -0.23 8.44
C PRO A 1 0.13 -0.45 7.90
N PRO A 2 -0.09 -0.54 6.59
CA PRO A 2 -1.40 -0.85 6.02
C PRO A 2 -1.78 -2.30 6.30
N ALA A 3 -3.02 -2.54 6.72
CA ALA A 3 -3.52 -3.89 6.96
C ALA A 3 -3.59 -4.72 5.68
N ARG A 4 -3.46 -6.04 5.79
CA ARG A 4 -3.65 -6.95 4.67
C ARG A 4 -5.10 -6.84 4.15
N PRO A 5 -5.31 -6.80 2.82
CA PRO A 5 -6.66 -6.86 2.25
C PRO A 5 -7.39 -8.15 2.61
N THR A 6 -8.65 -8.00 3.00
CA THR A 6 -9.60 -9.06 3.34
C THR A 6 -10.96 -8.70 2.74
N ALA A 7 -11.88 -9.67 2.66
CA ALA A 7 -13.25 -9.39 2.22
C ALA A 7 -13.92 -8.27 3.04
N HIS A 8 -13.58 -8.13 4.33
CA HIS A 8 -14.19 -7.18 5.26
C HIS A 8 -13.75 -5.72 5.04
N ASN A 9 -12.54 -5.49 4.50
CA ASN A 9 -12.02 -4.14 4.26
C ASN A 9 -11.91 -3.81 2.75
N LEU A 10 -12.23 -4.74 1.86
CA LEU A 10 -12.11 -4.59 0.41
C LEU A 10 -12.95 -3.42 -0.14
N ALA A 11 -14.18 -3.27 0.35
CA ALA A 11 -15.05 -2.18 -0.06
C ALA A 11 -14.45 -0.80 0.29
N ALA A 12 -13.88 -0.66 1.48
CA ALA A 12 -13.20 0.57 1.89
C ALA A 12 -11.93 0.81 1.07
N ILE A 13 -11.14 -0.24 0.80
CA ILE A 13 -9.96 -0.15 -0.07
C ILE A 13 -10.34 0.45 -1.43
N CYS A 14 -11.37 -0.10 -2.08
CA CYS A 14 -11.78 0.31 -3.43
C CYS A 14 -12.53 1.62 -3.50
N HIS A 15 -13.42 1.91 -2.55
CA HIS A 15 -14.37 3.03 -2.68
C HIS A 15 -14.00 4.24 -1.82
N GLN A 16 -13.10 4.09 -0.84
CA GLN A 16 -12.77 5.16 0.12
C GLN A 16 -11.32 5.64 0.01
N GLY A 17 -10.60 5.25 -1.05
CA GLY A 17 -9.19 5.61 -1.25
C GLY A 17 -8.90 7.10 -1.26
N GLN A 18 -9.81 7.90 -1.83
CA GLN A 18 -9.68 9.35 -1.87
C GLN A 18 -9.78 10.02 -0.49
N GLY A 19 -10.34 9.34 0.51
CA GLY A 19 -10.41 9.84 1.88
C GLY A 19 -9.19 9.48 2.73
N ARG A 20 -8.15 8.86 2.17
CA ARG A 20 -6.94 8.44 2.91
C ARG A 20 -5.72 9.29 2.51
N PRO A 21 -4.80 9.61 3.44
CA PRO A 21 -3.64 10.46 3.15
C PRO A 21 -2.83 10.03 1.92
N ARG A 22 -2.31 11.02 1.20
CA ARG A 22 -1.23 10.87 0.22
C ARG A 22 -0.07 11.77 0.59
N TYR A 23 1.11 11.38 0.15
CA TYR A 23 2.37 12.01 0.53
C TYR A 23 3.15 12.44 -0.72
N PRO A 24 2.73 13.51 -1.42
CA PRO A 24 3.51 14.06 -2.54
C PRO A 24 4.90 14.51 -2.08
N ASP A 25 5.82 14.74 -3.02
CA ASP A 25 7.21 15.10 -2.69
C ASP A 25 7.32 16.39 -1.86
N SER A 26 6.34 17.30 -2.01
CA SER A 26 6.21 18.54 -1.23
C SER A 26 5.66 18.36 0.18
N PHE A 27 5.16 17.17 0.56
CA PHE A 27 4.51 16.94 1.86
C PHE A 27 5.49 17.03 3.03
N PHE A 28 6.71 16.51 2.85
CA PHE A 28 7.73 16.49 3.89
C PHE A 28 8.79 17.56 3.65
N PRO A 29 9.35 18.20 4.70
CA PRO A 29 10.48 19.11 4.55
C PRO A 29 11.66 18.44 3.81
N PRO A 30 12.48 19.21 3.06
CA PRO A 30 13.55 18.64 2.23
C PRO A 30 14.57 17.80 3.01
N ASN A 31 14.91 18.21 4.22
CA ASN A 31 15.98 17.61 5.03
C ASN A 31 15.42 16.93 6.29
N GLY A 32 16.03 15.82 6.72
CA GLY A 32 15.68 15.15 7.98
C GLY A 32 14.47 14.20 7.94
N PHE A 33 13.72 14.13 6.84
CA PHE A 33 12.50 13.31 6.72
C PHE A 33 12.60 12.17 5.70
N SER A 34 13.81 11.73 5.33
CA SER A 34 14.00 10.70 4.30
C SER A 34 13.27 9.38 4.65
N HIS A 35 13.27 8.97 5.92
CA HIS A 35 12.57 7.78 6.42
C HIS A 35 11.05 7.89 6.22
N PHE A 36 10.46 9.05 6.53
CA PHE A 36 9.04 9.31 6.33
C PHE A 36 8.66 9.40 4.85
N ARG A 37 9.51 9.99 4.01
CA ARG A 37 9.30 10.02 2.55
C ARG A 37 9.19 8.63 1.96
N ARG A 38 10.07 7.68 2.34
CA ARG A 38 9.99 6.31 1.84
C ARG A 38 8.72 5.59 2.28
N ARG A 39 8.27 5.81 3.53
CA ARG A 39 6.97 5.31 4.01
C ARG A 39 5.81 5.92 3.23
N GLY A 40 5.83 7.23 3.00
CA GLY A 40 4.83 7.94 2.22
C GLY A 40 4.74 7.43 0.78
N LYS A 41 5.90 7.25 0.13
CA LYS A 41 6.01 6.65 -1.21
C LYS A 41 5.41 5.25 -1.25
N ALA A 42 5.69 4.41 -0.25
CA ALA A 42 5.11 3.08 -0.16
C ALA A 42 3.57 3.11 -0.06
N ILE A 43 3.00 4.07 0.69
CA ILE A 43 1.55 4.25 0.77
C ILE A 43 0.97 4.74 -0.56
N ASN A 44 1.58 5.73 -1.20
CA ASN A 44 1.12 6.24 -2.50
C ASN A 44 1.12 5.13 -3.56
N ARG A 45 2.18 4.32 -3.62
CA ARG A 45 2.31 3.15 -4.48
C ARG A 45 1.21 2.13 -4.23
N LEU A 46 1.00 1.77 -2.96
CA LEU A 46 -0.06 0.83 -2.58
C LEU A 46 -1.44 1.31 -3.04
N GLU A 47 -1.75 2.57 -2.80
CA GLU A 47 -3.05 3.16 -3.13
C GLU A 47 -3.27 3.30 -4.65
N SER A 48 -2.22 3.62 -5.41
CA SER A 48 -2.26 3.58 -6.87
C SER A 48 -2.56 2.18 -7.39
N TRP A 49 -1.91 1.15 -6.83
CA TRP A 49 -2.11 -0.24 -7.27
C TRP A 49 -3.45 -0.82 -6.82
N TYR A 50 -3.97 -0.40 -5.66
CA TYR A 50 -5.36 -0.69 -5.29
C TYR A 50 -6.35 -0.09 -6.29
N SER A 51 -6.12 1.15 -6.73
CA SER A 51 -6.98 1.77 -7.75
C SER A 51 -6.97 0.98 -9.06
N MET A 52 -5.83 0.36 -9.43
CA MET A 52 -5.76 -0.58 -10.56
C MET A 52 -6.64 -1.81 -10.33
N CYS A 53 -6.49 -2.48 -9.19
CA CYS A 53 -7.25 -3.69 -8.87
C CYS A 53 -8.76 -3.44 -8.79
N CYS A 54 -9.16 -2.26 -8.34
CA CYS A 54 -10.55 -1.87 -8.14
C CYS A 54 -11.18 -1.23 -9.39
N SER A 55 -10.48 -1.23 -10.53
CA SER A 55 -11.00 -0.69 -11.80
C SER A 55 -10.76 -1.67 -12.97
N GLY A 56 -11.33 -1.35 -14.13
CA GLY A 56 -11.13 -2.12 -15.35
C GLY A 56 -11.63 -3.57 -15.29
N ARG A 57 -10.89 -4.49 -15.92
CA ARG A 57 -11.28 -5.91 -16.05
C ARG A 57 -11.26 -6.66 -14.72
N VAL A 58 -10.33 -6.34 -13.82
CA VAL A 58 -10.22 -7.00 -12.50
C VAL A 58 -11.47 -6.73 -11.65
N ALA A 59 -12.01 -5.50 -11.75
CA ALA A 59 -13.20 -5.09 -11.02
C ALA A 59 -14.48 -5.86 -11.40
N GLN A 60 -14.48 -6.61 -12.50
CA GLN A 60 -15.64 -7.40 -12.94
C GLN A 60 -15.83 -8.69 -12.14
N GLN A 61 -14.83 -9.11 -11.35
CA GLN A 61 -14.87 -10.35 -10.55
C GLN A 61 -14.35 -10.11 -9.13
N SER A 62 -15.25 -10.13 -8.14
CA SER A 62 -14.94 -9.78 -6.74
C SER A 62 -13.80 -10.61 -6.13
N SER A 63 -13.71 -11.90 -6.45
CA SER A 63 -12.62 -12.78 -6.02
C SER A 63 -11.26 -12.37 -6.61
N GLN A 64 -11.24 -11.87 -7.85
CA GLN A 64 -10.03 -11.36 -8.48
C GLN A 64 -9.59 -10.02 -7.87
N ILE A 65 -10.53 -9.15 -7.46
CA ILE A 65 -10.18 -7.89 -6.77
C ILE A 65 -9.46 -8.18 -5.45
N LEU A 66 -9.98 -9.11 -4.64
CA LEU A 66 -9.32 -9.47 -3.38
C LEU A 66 -7.92 -10.05 -3.62
N CYS A 67 -7.78 -10.95 -4.58
CA CYS A 67 -6.47 -11.51 -4.90
C CYS A 67 -5.50 -10.43 -5.43
N CYS A 68 -5.95 -9.58 -6.36
CA CYS A 68 -5.15 -8.48 -6.90
C CYS A 68 -4.68 -7.53 -5.80
N THR A 69 -5.58 -7.11 -4.91
CA THR A 69 -5.22 -6.21 -3.80
C THR A 69 -4.24 -6.87 -2.83
N GLN A 70 -4.38 -8.17 -2.54
CA GLN A 70 -3.39 -8.89 -1.72
C GLN A 70 -2.01 -8.98 -2.40
N GLN A 71 -1.97 -9.21 -3.72
CA GLN A 71 -0.72 -9.17 -4.49
C GLN A 71 -0.08 -7.78 -4.47
N ALA A 72 -0.89 -6.74 -4.74
CA ALA A 72 -0.45 -5.34 -4.68
C ALA A 72 0.12 -4.98 -3.30
N TRP A 73 -0.55 -5.42 -2.22
CA TRP A 73 -0.10 -5.22 -0.85
C TRP A 73 1.25 -5.86 -0.57
N LYS A 74 1.42 -7.15 -0.92
CA LYS A 74 2.71 -7.84 -0.75
C LYS A 74 3.82 -7.18 -1.58
N GLN A 75 3.54 -6.85 -2.83
CA GLN A 75 4.52 -6.27 -3.74
C GLN A 75 4.93 -4.86 -3.32
N ALA A 76 3.99 -4.03 -2.85
CA ALA A 76 4.28 -2.66 -2.43
C ALA A 76 5.17 -2.66 -1.18
N LEU A 77 4.90 -3.57 -0.23
CA LEU A 77 5.71 -3.76 0.97
C LEU A 77 7.06 -4.41 0.66
N SER A 78 7.13 -5.34 -0.28
CA SER A 78 8.41 -5.85 -0.80
C SER A 78 9.26 -4.71 -1.38
N GLN A 79 8.68 -3.86 -2.22
CA GLN A 79 9.38 -2.73 -2.81
C GLN A 79 9.79 -1.71 -1.73
N PHE A 80 8.95 -1.47 -0.72
CA PHE A 80 9.34 -0.66 0.43
C PHE A 80 10.57 -1.23 1.15
N CYS A 81 10.64 -2.55 1.34
CA CYS A 81 11.82 -3.16 1.94
C CYS A 81 13.07 -3.03 1.06
N VAL A 82 12.95 -3.18 -0.26
CA VAL A 82 14.05 -2.90 -1.19
C VAL A 82 14.50 -1.44 -1.07
N ASP A 83 13.56 -0.51 -1.03
CA ASP A 83 13.81 0.92 -0.87
C ASP A 83 14.53 1.20 0.47
N GLU A 84 14.15 0.53 1.56
CA GLU A 84 14.79 0.64 2.88
C GLU A 84 16.23 0.09 2.92
N TYR A 85 16.49 -1.03 2.23
CA TYR A 85 17.84 -1.64 2.15
C TYR A 85 18.77 -0.90 1.18
N SER A 86 18.25 -0.09 0.26
CA SER A 86 19.05 0.66 -0.71
C SER A 86 19.80 1.87 -0.13
N ILE A 87 19.67 2.11 1.18
CA ILE A 87 20.31 3.23 1.88
C ILE A 87 21.05 2.76 3.14
N MET A 88 21.97 3.58 3.63
CA MET A 88 22.78 3.29 4.82
C MET A 88 22.06 3.63 6.14
N THR A 89 20.83 3.17 6.33
CA THR A 89 20.14 3.25 7.63
C THR A 89 19.56 1.90 8.01
N ALA A 90 19.29 1.69 9.31
CA ALA A 90 18.52 0.52 9.73
C ALA A 90 17.18 0.47 8.98
N PRO A 91 16.84 -0.67 8.35
CA PRO A 91 15.58 -0.82 7.64
C PRO A 91 14.43 -0.88 8.64
N PHE A 92 13.21 -0.70 8.15
CA PHE A 92 12.03 -0.96 8.96
C PHE A 92 12.01 -2.42 9.46
N VAL A 93 11.76 -2.61 10.77
CA VAL A 93 11.88 -3.91 11.46
C VAL A 93 11.20 -5.08 10.74
N CYS A 94 10.02 -4.88 10.13
CA CYS A 94 9.33 -5.95 9.41
C CYS A 94 10.06 -6.40 8.13
N CYS A 95 10.95 -5.59 7.57
CA CYS A 95 11.75 -5.94 6.42
C CYS A 95 12.86 -6.95 6.74
N GLU A 96 13.28 -7.06 8.00
CA GLU A 96 14.24 -8.05 8.47
C GLU A 96 13.64 -9.46 8.48
N ALA A 97 12.31 -9.57 8.60
CA ALA A 97 11.61 -10.84 8.50
C ALA A 97 11.52 -11.32 7.03
N SER A 98 11.38 -12.63 6.86
CA SER A 98 11.29 -13.31 5.56
C SER A 98 10.02 -14.15 5.43
N GLY A 99 9.64 -14.46 4.19
CA GLY A 99 8.45 -15.28 3.90
C GLY A 99 7.18 -14.72 4.55
N ASP A 100 6.36 -15.61 5.12
CA ASP A 100 5.10 -15.23 5.77
C ASP A 100 5.27 -14.45 7.07
N ALA A 101 6.42 -14.59 7.76
CA ALA A 101 6.71 -13.82 8.96
C ALA A 101 6.77 -12.30 8.68
N ARG A 102 7.27 -11.91 7.50
CA ARG A 102 7.25 -10.53 7.02
C ARG A 102 5.83 -9.99 6.93
N TRP A 103 4.95 -10.75 6.30
CA TRP A 103 3.55 -10.34 6.11
C TRP A 103 2.79 -10.29 7.42
N LYS A 104 3.06 -11.24 8.33
CA LYS A 104 2.52 -11.20 9.68
C LYS A 104 2.95 -9.94 10.42
N CYS A 105 4.24 -9.58 10.37
CA CYS A 105 4.75 -8.36 11.00
C CYS A 105 4.08 -7.09 10.46
N PHE A 106 3.97 -6.94 9.14
CA PHE A 106 3.30 -5.77 8.55
C PHE A 106 1.79 -5.71 8.87
N ASN A 107 1.16 -6.85 9.07
CA ASN A 107 -0.25 -6.93 9.43
C ASN A 107 -0.48 -6.98 10.95
N ASP A 108 0.57 -6.84 11.76
CA ASP A 108 0.44 -6.83 13.22
C ASP A 108 0.09 -5.42 13.71
N GLY A 109 -1.05 -5.30 14.39
CA GLY A 109 -1.54 -4.02 14.96
C GLY A 109 -1.60 -2.82 13.98
N PRO A 110 -2.18 -2.93 12.77
CA PRO A 110 -2.33 -1.77 11.89
C PRO A 110 -3.22 -0.71 12.55
N THR A 111 -2.86 0.57 12.44
CA THR A 111 -3.60 1.68 13.04
C THR A 111 -4.95 1.95 12.35
N ASN A 112 -5.11 1.54 11.10
CA ASN A 112 -6.36 1.67 10.34
C ASN A 112 -6.68 0.37 9.57
N PRO A 113 -7.10 -0.71 10.26
CA PRO A 113 -7.33 -2.02 9.63
C PRO A 113 -8.51 -2.03 8.66
N LYS A 114 -9.47 -1.13 8.89
CA LYS A 114 -10.70 -1.02 8.11
C LYS A 114 -10.58 -0.07 6.93
N TYR A 115 -9.40 0.54 6.72
CA TYR A 115 -9.18 1.50 5.63
C TYR A 115 -10.16 2.69 5.65
N ASN A 116 -10.59 3.09 6.85
CA ASN A 116 -11.52 4.19 7.06
C ASN A 116 -10.94 5.50 6.48
N PRO A 117 -11.76 6.32 5.81
CA PRO A 117 -11.36 7.64 5.36
C PRO A 117 -11.29 8.60 6.55
N ILE A 118 -10.55 9.69 6.37
CA ILE A 118 -10.56 10.84 7.25
C ILE A 118 -11.75 11.73 6.85
N PRO A 119 -12.71 12.01 7.74
CA PRO A 119 -13.85 12.88 7.43
C PRO A 119 -13.41 14.26 6.93
N GLY A 120 -13.98 14.71 5.82
CA GLY A 120 -13.67 16.02 5.20
C GLY A 120 -12.32 16.11 4.48
N TYR A 121 -11.55 15.01 4.41
CA TYR A 121 -10.29 14.96 3.67
C TYR A 121 -10.49 14.44 2.24
N THR A 122 -9.83 15.09 1.28
CA THR A 122 -9.70 14.61 -0.09
C THR A 122 -8.22 14.54 -0.44
N ALA A 123 -7.78 13.38 -0.92
CA ALA A 123 -6.41 13.16 -1.35
C ALA A 123 -6.04 14.10 -2.51
N PRO A 124 -4.82 14.68 -2.50
CA PRO A 124 -4.32 15.40 -3.66
C PRO A 124 -4.17 14.43 -4.86
N PRO A 125 -4.22 14.94 -6.10
CA PRO A 125 -3.92 14.12 -7.27
C PRO A 125 -2.50 13.57 -7.16
N MET A 126 -2.35 12.27 -7.42
CA MET A 126 -1.07 11.57 -7.42
C MET A 126 -0.83 10.95 -8.78
N ASN A 127 0.43 10.91 -9.19
CA ASN A 127 0.84 10.19 -10.39
C ASN A 127 0.60 8.68 -10.23
N TRP A 128 0.34 8.01 -11.34
CA TRP A 128 0.23 6.57 -11.38
C TRP A 128 1.58 5.90 -11.09
N GLU A 129 1.57 4.91 -10.20
CA GLU A 129 2.77 4.14 -9.87
C GLU A 129 2.86 2.88 -10.75
N LEU A 130 3.93 2.80 -11.53
CA LEU A 130 4.24 1.66 -12.40
C LEU A 130 4.81 0.48 -11.58
N GLY A 131 5.00 -0.67 -12.25
CA GLY A 131 5.73 -1.81 -11.67
C GLY A 131 4.87 -2.82 -10.92
N PHE A 132 3.55 -2.79 -11.08
CA PHE A 132 2.65 -3.85 -10.62
C PHE A 132 1.85 -4.43 -11.78
N THR A 133 1.80 -5.76 -11.84
CA THR A 133 1.02 -6.51 -12.82
C THR A 133 0.32 -7.63 -12.08
N PHE A 134 -1.01 -7.62 -12.15
CA PHE A 134 -1.83 -8.65 -11.50
C PHE A 134 -1.66 -9.99 -12.19
N ASN A 135 -1.38 -11.05 -11.42
CA ASN A 135 -1.36 -12.43 -11.91
C ASN A 135 -2.58 -13.20 -11.39
N PRO A 136 -3.63 -13.42 -12.20
CA PRO A 136 -4.83 -14.13 -11.77
C PRO A 136 -4.60 -15.62 -11.47
N ARG A 137 -3.45 -16.19 -11.84
CA ARG A 137 -3.08 -17.60 -11.57
C ARG A 137 -2.31 -17.78 -10.26
N ALA A 138 -1.91 -16.69 -9.61
CA ALA A 138 -1.25 -16.71 -8.30
C ALA A 138 -2.22 -16.34 -7.17
N CYS A 139 -3.48 -16.72 -7.38
CA CYS A 139 -4.58 -16.76 -6.44
C CYS A 139 -4.83 -18.24 -6.12
#